data_AF-A0A2G4YTA2-F1
#
_entry.id   AF-A0A2G4YTA2-F1
#
_cell.length_a   1.000
_cell.length_b   1.000
_cell.length_c   1.000
_cell.angle_alpha   90.00
_cell.angle_beta   90.00
_cell.angle_gamma   90.00
#
_symmetry.space_group_name_H-M   'P 1'
#
loop_
_entity.id
_entity.type
_entity.pdbx_description
1 polymer ?
#
loop_
_entity_poly.entity_id
_entity_poly.type
_entity_poly.pdbx_seq_one_letter_code
_entity_poly.pdbx_strand_id
1 'polypeptide(L)'
;MNFQSPPPRALVFCWLFLLLLTLASMLSGQATRLITLSAPMIFTLGLITWGKALLMLRYYLNLKAASRGWNKAFGGYLFIVTGLLTAIFLIGKT
;
A
#
# COMPACT_ATOMS: atom_id res chain seq x y z
N MET A 1 18.93 -7.12 -17.83
CA MET A 1 17.57 -6.91 -17.28
C MET A 1 16.66 -6.53 -18.44
N ASN A 2 15.66 -7.36 -18.77
CA ASN A 2 14.68 -7.00 -19.80
C ASN A 2 13.61 -6.11 -19.16
N PHE A 3 13.72 -4.80 -19.36
CA PHE A 3 12.70 -3.86 -18.92
C PHE A 3 11.44 -4.06 -19.77
N GLN A 4 10.43 -4.69 -19.20
CA GLN A 4 9.10 -4.74 -19.82
C GLN A 4 8.31 -3.54 -19.34
N SER A 5 8.14 -2.54 -20.20
CA SER A 5 7.27 -1.40 -19.90
C SER A 5 5.82 -1.91 -19.77
N PRO A 6 5.15 -1.70 -18.63
CA PRO A 6 3.74 -2.07 -18.51
C PRO A 6 2.90 -1.29 -19.53
N PRO A 7 1.83 -1.90 -20.08
CA PRO A 7 1.01 -1.24 -21.09
C PRO A 7 0.36 0.03 -20.51
N PRO A 8 0.18 1.10 -21.31
CA PRO A 8 -0.37 2.38 -20.84
C PRO A 8 -1.71 2.23 -20.11
N ARG A 9 -2.56 1.30 -20.57
CA ARG A 9 -3.84 0.96 -19.93
C ARG A 9 -3.67 0.49 -18.48
N ALA A 10 -2.67 -0.35 -18.21
CA ALA A 10 -2.40 -0.83 -16.85
C ALA A 10 -1.90 0.29 -15.93
N LEU A 11 -1.15 1.25 -16.46
CA LEU A 11 -0.73 2.44 -15.72
C LEU A 11 -1.93 3.33 -15.39
N VAL A 12 -2.87 3.54 -16.32
CA VAL A 12 -4.09 4.33 -16.09
C VAL A 12 -4.98 3.67 -15.03
N PHE A 13 -5.20 2.35 -15.11
CA PHE A 13 -5.94 1.63 -14.07
C PHE A 13 -5.26 1.69 -12.70
N CYS A 14 -3.94 1.50 -12.66
CA CYS A 14 -3.17 1.62 -11.43
C CYS A 14 -3.29 3.03 -10.84
N TRP A 15 -3.20 4.06 -11.68
CA TRP A 15 -3.37 5.45 -11.27
C TRP A 15 -4.76 5.74 -10.70
N LEU A 16 -5.82 5.29 -11.37
CA LEU A 16 -7.20 5.42 -10.87
C LEU A 16 -7.38 4.69 -9.53
N PHE A 17 -6.79 3.51 -9.39
CA PHE A 17 -6.85 2.76 -8.13
C PHE A 17 -6.08 3.46 -7.01
N LEU A 18 -4.90 4.03 -7.30
CA LEU A 18 -4.14 4.83 -6.35
C LEU A 18 -4.89 6.09 -5.92
N LEU A 19 -5.59 6.76 -6.85
CA LEU A 19 -6.47 7.88 -6.53
C LEU A 19 -7.58 7.47 -5.58
N LEU A 20 -8.28 6.37 -5.87
CA LEU A 20 -9.38 5.87 -5.04
C LEU A 20 -8.89 5.49 -3.64
N LEU A 21 -7.76 4.79 -3.54
CA LEU A 21 -7.10 4.48 -2.26
C LEU A 21 -6.66 5.75 -1.52
N THR A 22 -6.32 6.83 -2.23
CA THR A 22 -5.95 8.12 -1.63
C THR A 22 -7.16 8.84 -1.05
N LEU A 23 -8.26 8.87 -1.80
CA LEU A 23 -9.53 9.40 -1.30
C LEU A 23 -10.00 8.62 -0.08
N ALA A 24 -9.93 7.29 -0.10
CA ALA A 24 -10.27 6.45 1.04
C ALA A 24 -9.41 6.78 2.28
N SER A 25 -8.09 6.96 2.11
CA SER A 25 -7.20 7.36 3.21
C SER A 25 -7.50 8.78 3.74
N MET A 26 -7.85 9.72 2.86
CA MET A 26 -8.21 11.08 3.27
C MET A 26 -9.53 11.12 4.03
N LEU A 27 -10.54 10.39 3.58
CA LEU A 27 -11.82 10.26 4.28
C LEU A 27 -11.65 9.62 5.66
N SER A 28 -10.81 8.59 5.77
CA SER A 28 -10.46 7.98 7.06
C SER A 28 -9.69 8.94 7.97
N GLY A 29 -8.78 9.74 7.41
CA GLY A 29 -8.03 10.78 8.12
C GLY A 29 -8.88 11.96 8.58
N GLN A 30 -9.95 12.31 7.85
CA GLN A 30 -10.87 13.36 8.25
C GLN A 30 -11.85 12.88 9.32
N ALA A 31 -12.35 11.64 9.23
CA ALA A 31 -13.20 11.02 10.25
C ALA A 31 -12.51 10.92 11.63
N THR A 32 -11.19 10.92 11.65
CA THR A 32 -10.37 10.77 12.86
C THR A 32 -10.03 12.06 13.58
N ARG A 33 -10.32 13.23 12.98
CA ARG A 33 -10.26 14.52 13.70
C ARG A 33 -11.32 14.64 14.81
N LEU A 34 -12.37 13.82 14.76
CA LEU A 34 -13.51 13.88 15.69
C LEU A 34 -13.65 12.64 16.57
N ILE A 35 -13.00 11.51 16.22
CA ILE A 35 -13.16 10.22 16.89
C ILE A 35 -11.79 9.53 16.97
N THR A 36 -11.41 9.00 18.13
CA THR A 36 -10.24 8.11 18.30
C THR A 36 -10.27 6.97 17.27
N LEU A 37 -9.22 6.84 16.45
CA LEU A 37 -9.09 5.79 15.42
C LEU A 37 -9.53 4.44 15.96
N SER A 38 -10.59 3.85 15.43
CA SER A 38 -11.02 2.51 15.83
C SER A 38 -10.03 1.47 15.28
N ALA A 39 -9.86 0.34 15.99
CA ALA A 39 -9.02 -0.77 15.51
C ALA A 39 -9.34 -1.21 14.06
N PRO A 40 -10.61 -1.31 13.61
CA PRO A 40 -10.91 -1.61 12.21
C PRO A 40 -10.48 -0.51 11.23
N MET A 41 -10.49 0.77 11.62
CA MET A 41 -9.95 1.86 10.79
C MET A 41 -8.43 1.75 10.63
N ILE A 42 -7.71 1.39 11.69
CA ILE A 42 -6.26 1.18 11.63
C ILE A 42 -5.92 0.03 10.67
N PHE A 43 -6.67 -1.08 10.76
CA PHE A 43 -6.47 -2.21 9.87
C PHE A 43 -6.77 -1.89 8.40
N THR A 44 -7.86 -1.16 8.12
CA THR A 44 -8.20 -0.73 6.76
C THR A 44 -7.16 0.24 6.19
N LEU A 45 -6.65 1.19 6.99
CA LEU A 45 -5.54 2.06 6.58
C LEU A 45 -4.26 1.26 6.28
N GLY A 46 -3.94 0.26 7.10
CA GLY A 46 -2.82 -0.65 6.86
C GLY A 46 -2.95 -1.39 5.53
N LEU A 47 -4.13 -1.94 5.23
CA LEU A 47 -4.42 -2.62 3.96
C LEU A 47 -4.37 -1.67 2.75
N ILE A 48 -4.90 -0.46 2.88
CA ILE A 48 -4.83 0.56 1.83
C ILE A 48 -3.36 0.91 1.52
N THR A 49 -2.56 1.13 2.56
CA THR A 49 -1.13 1.46 2.46
C THR A 49 -0.35 0.32 1.82
N TRP A 50 -0.59 -0.91 2.27
CA TRP A 50 -0.06 -2.14 1.70
C TRP A 50 -0.33 -2.25 0.20
N GLY A 51 -1.61 -2.08 -0.19
CA GLY A 51 -2.05 -2.15 -1.57
C GLY A 51 -1.39 -1.09 -2.46
N LYS A 52 -1.33 0.18 -2.00
CA LYS A 52 -0.66 1.26 -2.72
C LYS A 52 0.80 0.94 -3.01
N ALA A 53 1.52 0.50 -1.99
CA ALA A 53 2.95 0.24 -2.08
C ALA A 53 3.26 -0.94 -3.03
N LEU A 54 2.46 -2.02 -2.98
CA LEU A 54 2.56 -3.13 -3.92
C LEU A 54 2.32 -2.70 -5.38
N LEU A 55 1.32 -1.83 -5.61
CA LEU A 55 1.02 -1.32 -6.94
C LEU A 55 2.14 -0.43 -7.48
N MET A 56 2.69 0.46 -6.64
CA MET A 56 3.87 1.26 -6.99
C MET A 56 5.07 0.38 -7.33
N LEU A 57 5.36 -0.64 -6.53
CA LEU A 57 6.46 -1.56 -6.80
C LEU A 57 6.27 -2.32 -8.10
N ARG A 58 5.08 -2.88 -8.33
CA ARG A 58 4.80 -3.71 -9.51
C ARG A 58 4.73 -2.92 -10.81
N TYR A 59 4.10 -1.75 -10.81
CA TYR A 59 3.80 -1.02 -12.04
C TYR A 59 4.68 0.20 -12.28
N TYR A 60 5.17 0.87 -11.24
CA TYR A 60 6.01 2.06 -11.39
C TYR A 60 7.51 1.75 -11.24
N LEU A 61 7.89 0.91 -10.28
CA LEU A 61 9.29 0.49 -10.08
C LEU A 61 9.64 -0.80 -10.84
N ASN A 62 8.70 -1.33 -11.62
CA ASN A 62 8.85 -2.53 -12.45
C ASN A 62 9.51 -3.72 -11.72
N LEU A 63 9.08 -4.02 -10.48
CA LEU A 63 9.59 -5.16 -9.71
C LEU A 63 9.41 -6.51 -10.41
N LYS A 64 8.57 -6.57 -11.46
CA LYS A 64 8.45 -7.72 -12.37
C LYS A 64 9.72 -7.98 -13.18
N ALA A 65 10.51 -6.95 -13.48
CA ALA A 65 11.80 -7.06 -14.15
C ALA A 65 12.92 -7.52 -13.21
N ALA A 66 12.70 -7.44 -11.88
CA ALA A 66 13.63 -7.95 -10.87
C ALA A 66 13.59 -9.48 -10.78
N SER A 67 14.66 -10.10 -10.27
CA SER A 67 14.71 -11.56 -10.10
C SER A 67 13.59 -12.04 -9.16
N ARG A 68 13.14 -13.30 -9.33
CA ARG A 68 12.08 -13.89 -8.49
C ARG A 68 12.40 -13.81 -6.99
N GLY A 69 13.68 -13.90 -6.62
CA GLY A 69 14.16 -13.75 -5.24
C GLY A 69 13.96 -12.33 -4.71
N TRP A 70 14.35 -11.32 -5.48
CA TRP A 70 14.15 -9.90 -5.12
C TRP A 70 12.67 -9.54 -5.01
N ASN A 71 11.82 -10.06 -5.88
CA ASN A 71 10.39 -9.81 -5.83
C ASN A 71 9.75 -10.37 -4.54
N LYS A 72 10.12 -11.60 -4.15
CA LYS A 72 9.70 -12.19 -2.87
C LYS A 72 10.26 -11.43 -1.67
N ALA A 73 11.54 -11.08 -1.69
CA ALA A 73 12.19 -10.38 -0.59
C ALA A 73 11.57 -9.00 -0.34
N PHE A 74 11.36 -8.20 -1.40
CA PHE A 74 10.71 -6.90 -1.27
C PHE A 74 9.25 -7.01 -0.85
N GLY A 75 8.51 -7.99 -1.39
CA GLY A 75 7.15 -8.29 -0.93
C GLY A 75 7.12 -8.63 0.57
N GLY A 76 7.99 -9.53 1.03
CA GLY A 76 8.09 -9.90 2.44
C GLY A 76 8.51 -8.73 3.34
N TYR A 77 9.53 -7.98 2.94
CA TYR A 77 9.98 -6.78 3.65
C TYR A 77 8.85 -5.79 3.86
N LEU A 78 8.11 -5.50 2.78
CA LEU A 78 7.00 -4.57 2.86
C LEU A 78 5.94 -5.10 3.84
N PHE A 79 5.68 -6.42 3.84
CA PHE A 79 4.64 -7.02 4.68
C PHE A 79 4.96 -6.81 6.15
N ILE A 80 6.23 -7.06 6.48
CA ILE A 80 6.77 -6.85 7.81
C ILE A 80 6.65 -5.37 8.20
N VAL A 81 7.14 -4.44 7.37
CA VAL A 81 7.11 -3.00 7.70
C VAL A 81 5.68 -2.50 7.90
N THR A 82 4.75 -2.85 7.00
CA THR A 82 3.37 -2.37 7.07
C THR A 82 2.61 -3.01 8.22
N GLY A 83 2.87 -4.30 8.49
CA GLY A 83 2.34 -5.00 9.65
C GLY A 83 2.84 -4.40 10.96
N LEU A 84 4.13 -4.08 11.03
CA LEU A 84 4.76 -3.47 12.21
C LEU A 84 4.20 -2.07 12.47
N LEU A 85 4.05 -1.24 11.44
CA LEU A 85 3.36 0.06 11.56
C LEU A 85 1.93 -0.10 12.07
N THR A 86 1.18 -1.05 11.51
CA THR A 86 -0.19 -1.34 11.93
C THR A 86 -0.25 -1.79 13.40
N ALA A 87 0.67 -2.65 13.82
CA ALA A 87 0.79 -3.10 15.21
C ALA A 87 1.13 -1.96 16.17
N ILE A 88 2.08 -1.07 15.81
CA ILE A 88 2.41 0.12 16.61
C ILE A 88 1.16 0.98 16.81
N PHE A 89 0.40 1.26 15.75
CA PHE A 89 -0.81 2.06 15.85
C PHE A 89 -1.92 1.39 16.67
N LEU A 90 -2.02 0.05 16.65
CA LEU A 90 -2.96 -0.69 17.49
C LEU A 90 -2.55 -0.67 18.97
N ILE A 91 -1.26 -0.79 19.27
CA ILE A 91 -0.73 -0.72 20.64
C ILE A 91 -0.81 0.70 21.19
N GLY A 92 -0.51 1.72 20.39
CA GLY A 92 -0.65 3.12 20.82
C GLY A 92 -2.10 3.58 21.02
N LYS A 93 -3.08 2.75 20.66
CA LYS A 93 -4.52 3.01 20.90
C LYS A 93 -4.98 2.56 22.29
N THR A 94 -4.32 1.57 22.91
CA THR A 94 -4.59 1.12 24.29
C THR A 94 -3.99 2.09 25.28
#